data_AF-A0A8H3GJ93-F1
#
_entry.id   AF-A0A8H3GJ93-F1
#
_cell.length_a   1.000
_cell.length_b   1.000
_cell.length_c   1.000
_cell.angle_alpha   90.00
_cell.angle_beta   90.00
_cell.angle_gamma   90.00
#
_symmetry.space_group_name_H-M   'P 1'
#
loop_
_entity.id
_entity.type
_entity.pdbx_description
1 polymer ?
#
loop_
_entity_poly.entity_id
_entity_poly.type
_entity_poly.pdbx_seq_one_letter_code
_entity_poly.pdbx_strand_id
1 'polypeptide(L)'
;MSSYAFFVQTCREEHKKKHPDSSVNFAEFSKKCSERWKTMSAKEKSKFEDMAKSDKARYDREMKNYVPPKGDKKGKKKDPNAPKRPPSAFFLFCSEHRPKIKSEHPGLSIGDTAKKLGEMWSEQSAKDKQPYEQKAAKLKEKYEKDIAAYRAKGKSEAGKKGPGRPTGSKKKNEPEDEEEEEEEEDEDEEEEDEDEE
;
A
#
# COMPACT_ATOMS: atom_id res chain seq x y z
N MET A 1 -2.16 -15.69 9.43
CA MET A 1 -1.03 -16.65 9.45
C MET A 1 -1.11 -17.52 8.21
N SER A 2 0.01 -17.68 7.49
CA SER A 2 0.11 -18.52 6.29
C SER A 2 0.05 -20.01 6.63
N SER A 3 -0.31 -20.86 5.67
CA SER A 3 -0.33 -22.33 5.80
C SER A 3 1.02 -22.89 6.24
N TYR A 4 2.11 -22.36 5.69
CA TYR A 4 3.46 -22.71 6.12
C TYR A 4 3.77 -22.27 7.57
N ALA A 5 3.25 -21.12 8.00
CA ALA A 5 3.45 -20.64 9.37
C ALA A 5 2.77 -21.56 10.39
N PHE A 6 1.52 -21.99 10.11
CA PHE A 6 0.83 -23.01 10.92
C PHE A 6 1.59 -24.34 10.94
N PHE A 7 2.12 -24.78 9.79
CA PHE A 7 2.93 -25.99 9.73
C PHE A 7 4.19 -25.90 10.61
N VAL A 8 4.96 -24.82 10.49
CA VAL A 8 6.16 -24.61 11.31
C VAL A 8 5.80 -24.57 12.80
N GLN A 9 4.67 -23.97 13.16
CA GLN A 9 4.19 -23.95 14.53
C GLN A 9 3.86 -25.35 15.06
N THR A 10 3.10 -26.16 14.30
CA THR A 10 2.80 -27.55 14.71
C THR A 10 4.07 -28.39 14.85
N CYS A 11 5.03 -28.23 13.94
CA CYS A 11 6.32 -28.91 14.04
C CYS A 11 7.11 -28.48 15.29
N ARG A 12 7.01 -27.22 15.71
CA ARG A 12 7.65 -26.73 16.96
C ARG A 12 7.00 -27.34 18.18
N GLU A 13 5.67 -27.40 18.20
CA GLU A 13 4.91 -27.97 19.31
C GLU A 13 5.17 -29.48 19.46
N GLU A 14 5.20 -30.22 18.36
CA GLU A 14 5.58 -31.64 18.37
C GLU A 14 7.00 -31.85 18.90
N HIS A 15 7.95 -31.00 18.49
CA HIS A 15 9.33 -31.09 18.95
C HIS A 15 9.45 -30.76 20.45
N LYS A 16 8.73 -29.74 20.93
CA LYS A 16 8.67 -29.41 22.36
C LYS A 16 8.06 -30.54 23.19
N LYS A 17 7.05 -31.24 22.67
CA LYS A 17 6.43 -32.40 23.35
C LYS A 17 7.38 -33.60 23.41
N LYS A 18 8.12 -33.88 22.34
CA LYS A 18 9.04 -35.03 22.25
C LYS A 18 10.38 -34.77 22.95
N HIS A 19 10.79 -33.51 23.01
CA HIS A 19 12.04 -33.10 23.61
C HIS A 19 11.85 -31.84 24.49
N PRO A 20 11.16 -31.98 25.64
CA PRO A 20 10.84 -30.86 26.52
C PRO A 20 12.08 -30.13 27.07
N ASP A 21 13.17 -30.85 27.32
CA ASP A 21 14.44 -30.27 27.79
C ASP A 21 15.45 -29.92 26.68
N SER A 22 15.15 -30.21 25.41
CA SER A 22 16.08 -29.87 24.32
C SER A 22 15.83 -28.45 23.81
N SER A 23 16.88 -27.65 23.79
CA SER A 23 16.86 -26.35 23.13
C SER A 23 16.86 -26.53 21.62
N VAL A 24 15.83 -26.00 20.95
CA VAL A 24 15.73 -26.01 19.48
C VAL A 24 16.58 -24.90 18.87
N ASN A 25 17.59 -25.26 18.09
CA ASN A 25 18.31 -24.28 17.28
C ASN A 25 17.41 -23.80 16.13
N PHE A 26 17.02 -22.52 16.16
CA PHE A 26 16.08 -21.91 15.22
C PHE A 26 16.51 -22.07 13.75
N ALA A 27 17.80 -21.91 13.46
CA ALA A 27 18.31 -21.98 12.09
C ALA A 27 18.20 -23.41 11.53
N GLU A 28 18.57 -24.41 12.33
CA GLU A 28 18.50 -25.82 11.95
C GLU A 28 17.06 -26.32 11.87
N PHE A 29 16.20 -25.87 12.80
CA PHE A 29 14.79 -26.19 12.80
C PHE A 29 14.05 -25.59 11.60
N SER A 30 14.39 -24.35 11.22
CA SER A 30 13.80 -23.69 10.04
C SER A 30 14.16 -24.41 8.75
N LYS A 31 15.42 -24.85 8.59
CA LYS A 31 15.84 -25.67 7.44
C LYS A 31 15.07 -27.00 7.37
N LYS A 32 15.01 -27.74 8.48
CA LYS A 32 14.25 -29.01 8.58
C LYS A 32 12.77 -28.84 8.25
N CYS A 33 12.13 -27.75 8.70
CA CYS A 33 10.74 -27.47 8.35
C CYS A 33 10.58 -27.13 6.87
N SER A 34 11.50 -26.37 6.27
CA SER A 34 11.44 -26.04 4.85
C SER A 34 11.56 -27.28 3.96
N GLU A 35 12.49 -28.18 4.28
CA GLU A 35 12.66 -29.46 3.58
C GLU A 35 11.42 -30.34 3.74
N ARG A 36 10.93 -30.51 4.98
CA ARG A 36 9.74 -31.30 5.25
C ARG A 36 8.50 -30.75 4.53
N TRP A 37 8.30 -29.43 4.53
CA TRP A 37 7.20 -28.80 3.80
C TRP A 37 7.29 -29.05 2.30
N LYS A 38 8.48 -29.02 1.70
CA LYS A 38 8.66 -29.33 0.27
C LYS A 38 8.32 -30.78 -0.05
N THR A 39 8.72 -31.71 0.82
CA THR A 39 8.46 -33.15 0.65
C THR A 39 7.05 -33.58 1.05
N MET A 40 6.29 -32.75 1.77
CA MET A 40 4.91 -33.07 2.17
C MET A 40 3.98 -33.12 0.97
N SER A 41 3.05 -34.07 1.01
CA SER A 41 2.03 -34.26 -0.02
C SER A 41 0.97 -33.14 0.02
N ALA A 42 0.27 -32.93 -1.10
CA ALA A 42 -0.81 -31.95 -1.19
C ALA A 42 -1.92 -32.21 -0.15
N LYS A 43 -2.18 -33.48 0.17
CA LYS A 43 -3.19 -33.87 1.16
C LYS A 43 -2.82 -33.44 2.59
N GLU A 44 -1.54 -33.52 2.95
CA GLU A 44 -1.05 -33.05 4.24
C GLU A 44 -1.00 -31.51 4.32
N LYS A 45 -0.67 -30.85 3.19
CA LYS A 45 -0.69 -29.39 3.06
C LYS A 45 -2.11 -28.82 3.12
N SER A 46 -3.10 -29.52 2.56
CA SER A 46 -4.50 -29.12 2.55
C SER A 46 -5.02 -28.77 3.95
N LYS A 47 -4.66 -29.56 4.97
CA LYS A 47 -5.04 -29.26 6.36
C LYS A 47 -4.52 -27.89 6.83
N PHE A 48 -3.30 -27.52 6.46
CA PHE A 48 -2.70 -26.24 6.84
C PHE A 48 -3.19 -25.09 5.96
N GLU A 49 -3.55 -25.36 4.71
CA GLU A 49 -4.21 -24.38 3.84
C GLU A 49 -5.60 -24.02 4.36
N ASP A 50 -6.38 -24.99 4.80
CA ASP A 50 -7.69 -24.72 5.39
C ASP A 50 -7.59 -23.93 6.70
N MET A 51 -6.59 -24.23 7.54
CA MET A 51 -6.28 -23.40 8.72
C MET A 51 -5.89 -21.97 8.35
N ALA A 52 -5.10 -21.79 7.29
CA ALA A 52 -4.73 -20.46 6.80
C ALA A 52 -5.93 -19.67 6.26
N LYS A 53 -6.84 -20.35 5.55
CA LYS A 53 -8.09 -19.72 5.08
C LYS A 53 -8.97 -19.28 6.25
N SER A 54 -9.16 -20.13 7.26
CA SER A 54 -9.92 -19.78 8.46
C SER A 54 -9.29 -18.63 9.24
N ASP A 55 -7.96 -18.59 9.35
CA ASP A 55 -7.27 -17.50 10.04
C ASP A 55 -7.29 -16.19 9.25
N LYS A 56 -7.26 -16.26 7.91
CA LYS A 56 -7.51 -15.09 7.06
C LYS A 56 -8.91 -14.53 7.31
N ALA A 57 -9.94 -15.37 7.29
CA ALA A 57 -11.31 -14.93 7.56
C ALA A 57 -11.49 -14.35 8.99
N ARG A 58 -10.81 -14.93 9.99
CA ARG A 58 -10.76 -14.37 11.35
C ARG A 58 -10.14 -12.98 11.36
N TYR A 59 -8.98 -12.82 10.72
CA TYR A 59 -8.27 -11.54 10.64
C TYR A 59 -9.12 -10.49 9.92
N ASP A 60 -9.73 -10.84 8.78
CA ASP A 60 -10.55 -9.91 8.01
C ASP A 60 -11.77 -9.44 8.83
N ARG A 61 -12.40 -10.36 9.60
CA ARG A 61 -13.50 -10.00 10.51
C ARG A 61 -13.05 -9.12 11.68
N GLU A 62 -11.87 -9.38 12.23
CA GLU A 62 -11.28 -8.57 13.29
C GLU A 62 -10.92 -7.17 12.77
N MET A 63 -10.38 -7.08 11.56
CA MET A 63 -10.03 -5.81 10.90
C MET A 63 -11.25 -4.96 10.55
N LYS A 64 -12.41 -5.56 10.21
CA LYS A 64 -13.65 -4.80 9.99
C LYS A 64 -14.11 -4.02 11.23
N ASN A 65 -13.84 -4.54 12.42
CA ASN A 65 -14.18 -3.89 13.68
C ASN A 65 -13.00 -3.10 14.27
N TYR A 66 -11.85 -3.11 13.61
CA TYR A 66 -10.64 -2.46 14.09
C TYR A 66 -10.59 -1.04 13.57
N VAL A 67 -10.77 -0.07 14.48
CA VAL A 67 -10.48 1.33 14.21
C VAL A 67 -9.04 1.58 14.64
N PRO A 68 -8.08 1.76 13.70
CA PRO A 68 -6.72 2.11 14.06
C PRO A 68 -6.70 3.45 14.81
N PRO A 69 -5.84 3.62 15.83
CA PRO A 69 -5.66 4.93 16.46
C PRO A 69 -5.39 6.01 15.41
N LYS A 70 -6.13 7.13 15.47
CA LYS A 70 -5.90 8.32 14.64
C LYS A 70 -4.47 8.83 14.89
N GLY A 71 -3.48 8.35 14.14
CA GLY A 71 -2.10 8.81 14.29
C GLY A 71 -0.98 7.94 13.68
N ASP A 72 -1.19 6.64 13.48
CA ASP A 72 -0.09 5.74 13.09
C ASP A 72 0.13 5.57 11.59
N LYS A 73 -0.76 6.11 10.74
CA LYS A 73 -0.45 6.32 9.32
C LYS A 73 0.41 7.57 9.16
N LYS A 74 1.58 7.61 9.81
CA LYS A 74 2.63 8.56 9.44
C LYS A 74 3.12 8.16 8.07
N GLY A 75 2.41 8.62 7.04
CA GLY A 75 2.79 8.45 5.65
C GLY A 75 4.27 8.77 5.54
N LYS A 76 5.04 7.84 4.96
CA LYS A 76 6.48 8.01 4.79
C LYS A 76 6.71 9.42 4.28
N LYS A 77 7.49 10.23 5.03
CA LYS A 77 7.78 11.63 4.64
C LYS A 77 8.23 11.60 3.19
N LYS A 78 7.50 12.29 2.31
CA LYS A 78 7.85 12.37 0.89
C LYS A 78 9.26 12.96 0.82
N ASP A 79 10.15 12.26 0.12
CA ASP A 79 11.53 12.71 -0.08
C ASP A 79 11.49 14.06 -0.80
N PRO A 80 12.09 15.14 -0.23
CA PRO A 80 12.10 16.46 -0.85
C PRO A 80 12.72 16.49 -2.25
N ASN A 81 13.60 15.53 -2.56
CA ASN A 81 14.29 15.45 -3.85
C ASN A 81 13.61 14.52 -4.86
N ALA A 82 12.60 13.75 -4.44
CA ALA A 82 11.85 12.91 -5.36
C ALA A 82 10.96 13.79 -6.26
N PRO A 83 10.90 13.49 -7.57
CA PRO A 83 9.89 14.08 -8.46
C PRO A 83 8.50 13.99 -7.81
N LYS A 84 7.71 15.07 -7.90
CA LYS A 84 6.32 15.08 -7.40
C LYS A 84 5.41 14.42 -8.41
N ARG A 85 4.46 13.59 -7.93
CA ARG A 85 3.43 12.98 -8.79
C ARG A 85 2.66 14.06 -9.55
N PRO A 86 2.45 13.90 -10.86
CA PRO A 86 1.71 14.87 -11.65
C PRO A 86 0.23 14.88 -11.28
N PRO A 87 -0.48 16.00 -11.48
CA PRO A 87 -1.92 16.05 -11.28
C PRO A 87 -2.66 15.15 -12.28
N SER A 88 -3.70 14.46 -11.82
CA SER A 88 -4.62 13.70 -12.66
C SER A 88 -5.48 14.63 -13.54
N ALA A 89 -6.16 14.07 -14.55
CA ALA A 89 -7.08 14.78 -15.44
C ALA A 89 -8.14 15.57 -14.66
N PHE A 90 -8.73 14.95 -13.63
CA PHE A 90 -9.67 15.60 -12.73
C PHE A 90 -9.05 16.81 -12.00
N PHE A 91 -7.85 16.66 -11.44
CA PHE A 91 -7.16 17.77 -10.76
C PHE A 91 -6.81 18.93 -11.69
N LEU A 92 -6.47 18.63 -12.95
CA LEU A 92 -6.28 19.66 -13.98
C LEU A 92 -7.60 20.43 -14.22
N PHE A 93 -8.71 19.70 -14.38
CA PHE A 93 -10.04 20.30 -14.53
C PHE A 93 -10.43 21.15 -13.31
N CYS A 94 -10.26 20.62 -12.10
CA CYS A 94 -10.50 21.35 -10.85
C CYS A 94 -9.66 22.62 -10.76
N SER A 95 -8.39 22.59 -11.18
CA SER A 95 -7.54 23.77 -11.12
C SER A 95 -8.04 24.92 -11.99
N GLU A 96 -8.65 24.61 -13.14
CA GLU A 96 -9.20 25.59 -14.07
C GLU A 96 -10.61 26.08 -13.65
N HIS A 97 -11.41 25.22 -12.99
CA HIS A 97 -12.81 25.51 -12.65
C HIS A 97 -13.04 25.98 -11.21
N ARG A 98 -12.17 25.60 -10.27
CA ARG A 98 -12.21 26.09 -8.88
C ARG A 98 -12.23 27.63 -8.77
N PRO A 99 -11.41 28.41 -9.49
CA PRO A 99 -11.50 29.87 -9.41
C PRO A 99 -12.81 30.43 -9.98
N LYS A 100 -13.43 29.75 -10.96
CA LYS A 100 -14.73 30.15 -11.52
C LYS A 100 -15.83 29.97 -10.48
N ILE A 101 -15.91 28.79 -9.87
CA ILE A 101 -16.90 28.49 -8.82
C ILE A 101 -16.70 29.38 -7.60
N LYS A 102 -15.44 29.64 -7.20
CA LYS A 102 -15.15 30.57 -6.09
C LYS A 102 -15.57 32.01 -6.42
N SER A 103 -15.53 32.42 -7.69
CA SER A 103 -15.98 33.76 -8.09
C SER A 103 -17.50 33.86 -8.14
N GLU A 104 -18.18 32.80 -8.59
CA GLU A 104 -19.65 32.71 -8.61
C GLU A 104 -20.23 32.55 -7.20
N HIS A 105 -19.50 31.86 -6.32
CA HIS A 105 -19.91 31.56 -4.95
C HIS A 105 -18.75 31.79 -3.98
N PRO A 106 -18.44 33.06 -3.65
CA PRO A 106 -17.30 33.41 -2.78
C PRO A 106 -17.44 32.94 -1.33
N GLY A 107 -18.59 32.39 -0.93
CA GLY A 107 -18.85 31.85 0.41
C GLY A 107 -18.91 30.33 0.50
N LEU A 108 -18.75 29.58 -0.61
CA LEU A 108 -18.71 28.11 -0.53
C LEU A 108 -17.43 27.63 0.12
N SER A 109 -17.54 26.60 0.97
CA SER A 109 -16.37 25.93 1.52
C SER A 109 -15.54 25.30 0.41
N ILE A 110 -14.26 25.06 0.69
CA ILE A 110 -13.37 24.33 -0.20
C ILE A 110 -13.92 22.91 -0.46
N GLY A 111 -14.53 22.29 0.56
CA GLY A 111 -15.17 20.98 0.45
C GLY A 111 -16.36 21.00 -0.51
N ASP A 112 -17.29 21.95 -0.34
CA ASP A 112 -18.48 22.06 -1.21
C ASP A 112 -18.10 22.39 -2.65
N THR A 113 -17.08 23.22 -2.83
CA THR A 113 -16.52 23.53 -4.15
C THR A 113 -15.95 22.27 -4.82
N ALA A 114 -15.29 21.40 -4.05
CA ALA A 114 -14.75 20.15 -4.56
C ALA A 114 -15.86 19.15 -4.93
N LYS A 115 -16.91 19.02 -4.10
CA LYS A 115 -18.10 18.20 -4.40
C LYS A 115 -18.75 18.63 -5.71
N LYS A 116 -19.01 19.93 -5.88
CA LYS A 116 -19.57 20.50 -7.11
C LYS A 116 -18.69 20.25 -8.35
N LEU A 117 -17.36 20.31 -8.19
CA LEU A 117 -16.42 19.99 -9.28
C LEU A 117 -16.42 18.51 -9.64
N GLY A 118 -16.57 17.62 -8.65
CA GLY A 118 -16.71 16.18 -8.85
C GLY A 118 -17.94 15.85 -9.69
N GLU A 119 -19.09 16.42 -9.33
CA GLU A 119 -20.35 16.27 -10.08
C GLU A 119 -20.21 16.77 -11.52
N MET A 120 -19.69 18.00 -11.70
CA MET A 120 -19.44 18.57 -13.03
C MET A 120 -18.48 17.72 -13.88
N TRP A 121 -17.47 17.12 -13.25
CA TRP A 121 -16.58 16.20 -13.93
C TRP A 121 -17.31 14.94 -14.34
N SER A 122 -18.10 14.31 -13.47
CA SER A 122 -18.87 13.11 -13.80
C SER A 122 -19.86 13.35 -14.95
N GLU A 123 -20.54 14.51 -14.95
CA GLU A 123 -21.45 14.93 -16.01
C GLU A 123 -20.75 15.29 -17.34
N GLN A 124 -19.48 15.66 -17.31
CA GLN A 124 -18.75 16.00 -18.53
C GLN A 124 -18.58 14.81 -19.47
N SER A 125 -18.73 15.09 -20.77
CA SER A 125 -18.63 14.06 -21.80
C SER A 125 -17.19 13.57 -21.94
N ALA A 126 -17.01 12.33 -22.39
CA ALA A 126 -15.68 11.77 -22.65
C ALA A 126 -14.86 12.63 -23.62
N LYS A 127 -15.51 13.35 -24.54
CA LYS A 127 -14.83 14.26 -25.48
C LYS A 127 -14.23 15.47 -24.78
N ASP A 128 -14.91 16.00 -23.78
CA ASP A 128 -14.43 17.17 -23.03
C ASP A 128 -13.41 16.77 -21.97
N LYS A 129 -13.48 15.55 -21.45
CA LYS A 129 -12.47 14.94 -20.58
C LYS A 129 -11.18 14.58 -21.33
N GLN A 130 -11.29 14.17 -22.59
CA GLN A 130 -10.18 13.76 -23.44
C GLN A 130 -8.97 14.72 -23.44
N PRO A 131 -9.11 16.05 -23.62
CA PRO A 131 -7.96 16.95 -23.57
C PRO A 131 -7.27 16.97 -22.19
N TYR A 132 -8.02 16.82 -21.09
CA TYR A 132 -7.46 16.75 -19.75
C TYR A 132 -6.75 15.41 -19.51
N GLU A 133 -7.32 14.30 -19.98
CA GLU A 133 -6.68 12.98 -19.94
C GLU A 133 -5.39 12.96 -20.76
N GLN A 134 -5.38 13.53 -21.96
CA GLN A 134 -4.16 13.65 -22.78
C GLN A 134 -3.10 14.54 -22.11
N LYS A 135 -3.50 15.65 -21.49
CA LYS A 135 -2.59 16.51 -20.71
C LYS A 135 -2.01 15.73 -19.52
N ALA A 136 -2.85 15.01 -18.77
CA ALA A 136 -2.43 14.20 -17.63
C ALA A 136 -1.50 13.06 -18.05
N ALA A 137 -1.81 12.35 -19.15
CA ALA A 137 -0.98 11.29 -19.70
C ALA A 137 0.41 11.78 -20.10
N LYS A 138 0.50 12.95 -20.77
CA LYS A 138 1.80 13.57 -21.10
C LYS A 138 2.61 13.94 -19.85
N LEU A 139 1.94 14.45 -18.81
CA LEU A 139 2.60 14.75 -17.53
C LEU A 139 3.03 13.47 -16.79
N LYS A 140 2.23 12.40 -16.87
CA LYS A 140 2.55 11.06 -16.34
C LYS A 140 3.79 10.49 -17.02
N GLU A 141 3.86 10.52 -18.35
CA GLU A 141 5.03 10.05 -19.10
C GLU A 141 6.30 10.83 -18.74
N LYS A 142 6.19 12.16 -18.58
CA LYS A 142 7.32 12.98 -18.13
C LYS A 142 7.77 12.61 -16.72
N TYR A 143 6.81 12.44 -15.80
CA TYR A 143 7.10 12.02 -14.44
C TYR A 143 7.73 10.62 -14.37
N GLU A 144 7.29 9.69 -15.20
CA GLU A 144 7.86 8.34 -15.30
C GLU A 144 9.33 8.39 -15.75
N LYS A 145 9.66 9.26 -16.70
CA LYS A 145 11.06 9.51 -17.10
C LYS A 145 11.87 10.14 -15.95
N ASP A 146 11.31 11.16 -15.29
CA ASP A 146 11.96 11.86 -14.19
C ASP A 146 12.18 10.94 -12.97
N ILE A 147 11.21 10.09 -12.63
CA ILE A 147 11.33 9.14 -11.52
C ILE A 147 12.25 7.99 -11.88
N ALA A 148 12.29 7.54 -13.13
CA ALA A 148 13.28 6.56 -13.60
C ALA A 148 14.70 7.12 -13.49
N ALA A 149 14.91 8.37 -13.93
CA ALA A 149 16.18 9.07 -13.77
C ALA A 149 16.54 9.28 -12.28
N TYR A 150 15.56 9.64 -11.44
CA TYR A 150 15.75 9.79 -10.00
C TYR A 150 16.13 8.46 -9.33
N ARG A 151 15.43 7.36 -9.66
CA ARG A 151 15.74 6.01 -9.16
C ARG A 151 17.12 5.54 -9.63
N ALA A 152 17.53 5.88 -10.85
CA ALA A 152 18.86 5.60 -11.36
C ALA A 152 19.95 6.43 -10.65
N LYS A 153 19.69 7.72 -10.41
CA LYS A 153 20.62 8.65 -9.74
C LYS A 153 20.68 8.44 -8.21
N GLY A 154 19.60 7.97 -7.60
CA GLY A 154 19.56 7.56 -6.20
C GLY A 154 20.45 6.35 -5.91
N LYS A 155 20.81 5.56 -6.93
CA LYS A 155 21.84 4.52 -6.83
C LYS A 155 23.26 5.09 -6.90
N SER A 156 23.48 6.28 -7.46
CA SER A 156 24.80 6.92 -7.55
C SER A 156 25.12 7.85 -6.37
N GLU A 157 24.12 8.45 -5.71
CA GLU A 157 24.31 9.36 -4.57
C GLU A 157 24.32 8.65 -3.20
N ALA A 158 24.17 7.32 -3.15
CA ALA A 158 24.39 6.51 -1.93
C ALA A 158 25.89 6.19 -1.67
N GLY A 159 26.81 6.84 -2.40
CA GLY A 159 28.25 6.55 -2.40
C GLY A 159 29.13 7.47 -1.56
N LYS A 160 28.67 8.62 -1.05
CA LYS A 160 29.52 9.55 -0.28
C LYS A 160 28.80 10.27 0.86
N LYS A 161 28.70 9.62 2.03
CA LYS A 161 28.96 10.21 3.37
C LYS A 161 28.79 9.16 4.50
N GLY A 162 29.93 8.79 5.11
CA GLY A 162 30.05 8.51 6.54
C GLY A 162 29.78 7.07 7.04
N PRO A 163 30.62 6.50 7.95
CA PRO A 163 30.76 5.06 8.11
C PRO A 163 29.90 4.46 9.23
N GLY A 164 29.52 3.18 9.05
CA GLY A 164 29.34 2.24 10.16
C GLY A 164 27.92 1.73 10.44
N ARG A 165 27.47 0.70 9.71
CA ARG A 165 27.07 -0.61 10.29
C ARG A 165 26.87 -1.67 9.19
N PRO A 166 27.40 -2.90 9.31
CA PRO A 166 27.41 -3.87 8.22
C PRO A 166 26.09 -4.67 8.09
N THR A 167 25.52 -4.58 6.89
CA THR A 167 25.08 -5.64 5.96
C THR A 167 24.38 -6.93 6.43
N GLY A 168 23.24 -7.19 5.78
CA GLY A 168 22.64 -8.51 5.49
C GLY A 168 21.12 -8.33 5.34
N SER A 169 20.43 -8.54 4.20
CA SER A 169 20.66 -9.47 3.11
C SER A 169 19.84 -9.07 1.87
N LYS A 170 20.52 -8.96 0.73
CA LYS A 170 20.16 -9.41 -0.63
C LYS A 170 18.67 -9.80 -0.87
N LYS A 171 17.88 -8.89 -1.45
CA LYS A 171 16.58 -9.21 -2.10
C LYS A 171 16.80 -9.31 -3.61
N LYS A 172 16.64 -10.52 -4.15
CA LYS A 172 16.60 -10.82 -5.59
C LYS A 172 15.28 -10.30 -6.18
N ASN A 173 15.37 -9.78 -7.39
CA ASN A 173 14.28 -9.44 -8.31
C ASN A 173 13.41 -10.67 -8.64
N GLU A 174 12.09 -10.46 -8.69
CA GLU A 174 11.18 -11.01 -9.71
C GLU A 174 9.92 -10.11 -9.77
N PRO A 175 9.20 -10.06 -10.91
CA PRO A 175 8.34 -8.96 -11.33
C PRO A 175 6.98 -8.96 -10.61
N GLU A 176 6.48 -7.77 -10.27
CA GLU A 176 5.12 -7.56 -9.79
C GLU A 176 4.20 -7.35 -10.99
N ASP A 177 3.22 -8.23 -11.10
CA ASP A 177 2.08 -8.19 -12.01
C ASP A 177 1.10 -7.12 -11.47
N GLU A 178 0.92 -6.06 -12.26
CA GLU A 178 0.00 -4.95 -11.97
C GLU A 178 -1.37 -5.29 -12.56
N GLU A 179 -2.25 -5.92 -11.78
CA GLU A 179 -3.69 -5.87 -12.03
C GLU A 179 -4.30 -4.80 -11.11
N GLU A 180 -4.67 -3.67 -11.74
CA GLU A 180 -5.46 -2.58 -11.16
C GLU A 180 -6.92 -3.03 -11.03
N GLU A 181 -7.40 -3.22 -9.80
CA GLU A 181 -8.84 -3.11 -9.48
C GLU A 181 -9.02 -1.87 -8.59
N GLU A 182 -9.58 -0.82 -9.20
CA GLU A 182 -10.07 0.37 -8.52
C GLU A 182 -11.44 0.05 -7.89
N GLU A 183 -11.48 -0.13 -6.57
CA GLU A 183 -12.71 0.01 -5.79
C GLU A 183 -12.61 1.28 -4.95
N GLU A 184 -13.30 2.31 -5.43
CA GLU A 184 -13.55 3.59 -4.76
C GLU A 184 -14.74 3.40 -3.81
N GLU A 185 -14.46 3.23 -2.51
CA GLU A 185 -15.45 3.43 -1.44
C GLU A 185 -14.95 4.59 -0.55
N ASP A 186 -15.33 5.82 -0.92
CA ASP A 186 -15.24 7.01 -0.08
C ASP A 186 -16.45 7.02 0.87
N GLU A 187 -16.33 6.35 2.01
CA GLU A 187 -17.06 6.68 3.23
C GLU A 187 -16.05 7.22 4.25
N ASP A 188 -16.09 8.53 4.50
CA ASP A 188 -15.79 9.05 5.83
C ASP A 188 -16.56 10.38 6.00
N GLU A 189 -17.73 10.19 6.59
CA GLU A 189 -18.50 11.15 7.36
C GLU A 189 -17.79 11.36 8.72
N GLU A 190 -18.14 12.46 9.41
CA GLU A 190 -17.85 12.79 10.82
C GLU A 190 -16.57 13.63 11.10
N GLU A 191 -16.67 14.97 11.13
CA GLU A 191 -17.24 15.86 12.19
C GLU A 191 -16.31 16.00 13.41
N GLU A 192 -16.02 17.24 13.80
CA GLU A 192 -15.69 17.74 15.16
C GLU A 192 -15.01 19.11 15.04
N ASP A 193 -15.82 20.18 14.97
CA ASP A 193 -15.40 21.50 15.46
C ASP A 193 -16.14 21.74 16.78
N GLU A 194 -15.42 21.50 17.88
CA GLU A 194 -15.79 21.87 19.24
C GLU A 194 -15.01 23.14 19.63
N ASP A 195 -15.78 24.20 19.88
CA ASP A 195 -15.60 25.33 20.81
C ASP A 195 -14.54 26.46 20.67
N GLU A 196 -15.09 27.68 20.89
CA GLU A 196 -14.57 28.95 21.46
C GLU A 196 -13.42 29.69 20.72
N GLU A 197 -13.44 31.01 20.47
CA GLU A 197 -14.06 32.21 21.08
C GLU A 197 -14.23 33.32 20.01
#